data_AF-A0A078FLN5-F1
#
_entry.id   AF-A0A078FLN5-F1
#
_cell.length_a   1.000
_cell.length_b   1.000
_cell.length_c   1.000
_cell.angle_alpha   90.00
_cell.angle_beta   90.00
_cell.angle_gamma   90.00
#
_symmetry.space_group_name_H-M   'P 1'
#
loop_
_entity.id
_entity.type
_entity.pdbx_description
1 polymer ?
#
loop_
_entity_poly.entity_id
_entity_poly.type
_entity_poly.pdbx_seq_one_letter_code
_entity_poly.pdbx_strand_id
1 'polypeptide(L)'
;MRKMEALHEPTWRKAGIFEAIKALTFKIREDPSLIQALAENWCPETKSLVIPWGEATVTLEDVMVLLRFSVLGFPVFASLESSEMRRAVKRLEKARTKILGNRNNGYRVSQLQWTLRFKDIDDDDSLEHEALEEQKKVNVEVSYQVRQCMKQLAEDKVKRWEALQEISTNKHLLIKIRGIKTNTQQVVLQPV
;
A
#
# COMPACT_ATOMS: atom_id res chain seq x y z
N MET A 1 8.77 -20.80 -5.40
CA MET A 1 8.01 -20.06 -6.44
C MET A 1 7.34 -20.99 -7.44
N ARG A 2 8.05 -21.86 -8.18
CA ARG A 2 7.42 -22.81 -9.12
C ARG A 2 6.31 -23.68 -8.49
N LYS A 3 6.50 -24.17 -7.24
CA LYS A 3 5.47 -24.93 -6.50
C LYS A 3 4.27 -24.06 -6.08
N MET A 4 4.52 -22.89 -5.49
CA MET A 4 3.49 -21.90 -5.08
C MET A 4 2.65 -21.39 -6.26
N GLU A 5 3.29 -21.11 -7.39
CA GLU A 5 2.62 -20.69 -8.62
C GLU A 5 1.67 -21.77 -9.12
N ALA A 6 2.13 -23.02 -9.22
CA ALA A 6 1.29 -24.15 -9.63
C ALA A 6 0.06 -24.36 -8.73
N LEU A 7 0.16 -24.07 -7.42
CA LEU A 7 -0.92 -24.26 -6.47
C LEU A 7 -1.92 -23.09 -6.42
N HIS A 8 -1.44 -21.86 -6.59
CA HIS A 8 -2.23 -20.65 -6.32
C HIS A 8 -2.49 -19.75 -7.53
N GLU A 9 -1.91 -20.05 -8.70
CA GLU A 9 -2.11 -19.26 -9.93
C GLU A 9 -3.58 -18.95 -10.24
N PRO A 10 -4.53 -19.92 -10.22
CA PRO A 10 -5.94 -19.64 -10.52
C PRO A 10 -6.55 -18.61 -9.56
N THR A 11 -6.21 -18.71 -8.27
CA THR A 11 -6.67 -17.78 -7.23
C THR A 11 -6.07 -16.39 -7.42
N TRP A 12 -4.78 -16.31 -7.72
CA TRP A 12 -4.10 -15.03 -7.96
C TRP A 12 -4.58 -14.34 -9.22
N ARG A 13 -4.87 -15.09 -10.30
CA ARG A 13 -5.47 -14.55 -11.53
C ARG A 13 -6.88 -14.04 -11.26
N LYS A 14 -7.71 -14.80 -10.56
CA LYS A 14 -9.07 -14.38 -10.17
C LYS A 14 -9.06 -13.12 -9.30
N ALA A 15 -8.05 -12.96 -8.44
CA ALA A 15 -7.87 -11.77 -7.62
C ALA A 15 -7.17 -10.59 -8.34
N GLY A 16 -6.73 -10.76 -9.60
CA GLY A 16 -6.04 -9.73 -10.36
C GLY A 16 -4.61 -9.40 -9.89
N ILE A 17 -4.03 -10.23 -9.02
CA ILE A 17 -2.70 -9.99 -8.41
C ILE A 17 -1.60 -10.86 -9.02
N PHE A 18 -1.93 -11.71 -10.00
CA PHE A 18 -0.96 -12.64 -10.60
C PHE A 18 0.26 -11.93 -11.17
N GLU A 19 0.07 -10.91 -12.01
CA GLU A 19 1.18 -10.18 -12.64
C GLU A 19 2.04 -9.45 -11.61
N ALA A 20 1.43 -8.91 -10.55
CA ALA A 20 2.15 -8.28 -9.45
C ALA A 20 3.03 -9.31 -8.70
N ILE A 21 2.50 -10.51 -8.42
CA ILE A 21 3.28 -11.59 -7.80
C ILE A 21 4.42 -12.04 -8.72
N LYS A 22 4.17 -12.18 -10.03
CA LYS A 22 5.22 -12.50 -11.00
C LYS A 22 6.30 -11.41 -11.04
N ALA A 23 5.92 -10.14 -11.04
CA ALA A 23 6.84 -9.01 -11.01
C ALA A 23 7.68 -8.98 -9.72
N LEU A 24 7.09 -9.29 -8.56
CA LEU A 24 7.80 -9.38 -7.27
C LEU A 24 8.81 -10.54 -7.22
N THR A 25 8.62 -11.55 -8.07
CA THR A 25 9.54 -12.69 -8.15
C THR A 25 10.65 -12.48 -9.16
N PHE A 26 10.57 -11.41 -9.94
CA PHE A 26 11.64 -10.99 -10.81
C PHE A 26 12.83 -10.60 -9.93
N LYS A 27 13.99 -11.25 -10.15
CA LYS A 27 15.22 -10.78 -9.54
C LYS A 27 15.55 -9.44 -10.17
N ILE A 28 15.27 -8.36 -9.45
CA ILE A 28 15.86 -7.06 -9.74
C ILE A 28 17.37 -7.29 -9.60
N ARG A 29 18.07 -7.25 -10.73
CA ARG A 29 19.53 -7.24 -10.69
C ARG A 29 19.91 -5.85 -10.19
N GLU A 30 20.64 -5.81 -9.10
CA GLU A 30 21.27 -4.57 -8.65
C GLU A 30 22.16 -4.09 -9.79
N ASP A 31 21.78 -2.96 -10.36
CA ASP A 31 22.58 -2.23 -11.32
C ASP A 31 23.14 -1.01 -10.58
N PRO A 32 24.43 -1.04 -10.21
CA PRO A 32 25.06 0.05 -9.49
C PRO A 32 24.93 1.39 -10.23
N SER A 33 24.92 1.37 -11.57
CA SER A 33 24.77 2.58 -12.38
C SER A 33 23.36 3.15 -12.31
N LEU A 34 22.31 2.31 -12.27
CA LEU A 34 20.95 2.78 -12.04
C LEU A 34 20.75 3.33 -10.63
N ILE A 35 21.32 2.67 -9.62
CA ILE A 35 21.26 3.13 -8.23
C ILE A 35 21.97 4.49 -8.10
N GLN A 36 23.14 4.63 -8.72
CA GLN A 36 23.88 5.89 -8.75
C GLN A 36 23.09 6.98 -9.46
N ALA A 37 22.51 6.69 -10.63
CA ALA A 37 21.68 7.66 -11.36
C ALA A 37 20.45 8.10 -10.54
N LEU A 38 19.81 7.19 -9.80
CA LEU A 38 18.72 7.55 -8.88
C LEU A 38 19.20 8.47 -7.75
N ALA A 39 20.38 8.18 -7.18
CA ALA A 39 20.96 9.01 -6.13
C ALA A 39 21.35 10.41 -6.63
N GLU A 40 21.91 10.51 -7.84
CA GLU A 40 22.31 11.78 -8.47
C GLU A 40 21.09 12.65 -8.81
N ASN A 41 19.97 12.03 -9.18
CA ASN A 41 18.72 12.72 -9.49
C ASN A 41 17.87 13.01 -8.25
N TRP A 42 18.29 12.63 -7.04
CA TRP A 42 17.55 12.92 -5.82
C TRP A 42 17.74 14.38 -5.38
N CYS A 43 16.64 15.13 -5.32
CA CYS A 43 16.61 16.48 -4.76
C CYS A 43 16.19 16.42 -3.28
N PRO A 44 17.08 16.76 -2.33
CA PRO A 44 16.77 16.71 -0.90
C PRO A 44 15.76 17.79 -0.47
N GLU A 45 15.70 18.93 -1.17
CA GLU A 45 14.79 20.03 -0.86
C GLU A 45 13.32 19.63 -1.11
N THR A 46 13.05 18.99 -2.25
CA THR A 46 11.71 18.54 -2.66
C THR A 46 11.39 17.11 -2.23
N LYS A 47 12.40 16.35 -1.80
CA LYS A 47 12.31 14.92 -1.46
C LYS A 47 11.80 14.09 -2.65
N SER A 48 12.29 14.40 -3.84
CA SER A 48 11.84 13.81 -5.09
C SER A 48 13.01 13.48 -6.02
N LEU A 49 12.75 12.60 -6.98
CA LEU A 49 13.64 12.24 -8.07
C LEU A 49 13.36 13.16 -9.26
N VAL A 50 14.33 13.96 -9.66
CA VAL A 50 14.29 14.84 -10.82
C VAL A 50 14.84 14.08 -12.02
N ILE A 51 13.97 13.57 -12.88
CA ILE A 51 14.34 12.78 -14.07
C ILE A 51 13.99 13.56 -15.34
N PRO A 52 14.61 13.28 -16.51
CA PRO A 52 14.42 14.08 -17.72
C PRO A 52 12.96 14.20 -18.20
N TRP A 53 12.08 13.29 -17.79
CA TRP A 53 10.66 13.27 -18.15
C TRP A 53 9.72 13.74 -17.04
N GLY A 54 10.23 14.20 -15.90
CA GLY A 54 9.40 14.77 -14.83
C GLY A 54 10.00 14.62 -13.44
N GLU A 55 9.26 15.10 -12.45
CA GLU A 55 9.59 14.92 -11.04
C GLU A 55 8.77 13.75 -10.49
N ALA A 56 9.42 12.83 -9.78
CA ALA A 56 8.79 11.67 -9.17
C ALA A 56 9.05 11.64 -7.67
N THR A 57 8.00 11.62 -6.85
CA THR A 57 8.10 11.59 -5.39
C THR A 57 7.57 10.28 -4.87
N VAL A 58 8.27 9.66 -3.91
CA VAL A 58 7.75 8.51 -3.16
C VAL A 58 6.88 9.02 -2.02
N THR A 59 5.58 8.73 -2.07
CA THR A 59 4.66 9.14 -1.02
C THR A 59 4.53 8.11 0.09
N LEU A 60 3.89 8.51 1.19
CA LEU A 60 3.56 7.57 2.27
C LEU A 60 2.56 6.51 1.78
N GLU A 61 1.64 6.88 0.90
CA GLU A 61 0.73 5.94 0.25
C GLU A 61 1.50 4.91 -0.58
N ASP A 62 2.54 5.31 -1.33
CA ASP A 62 3.38 4.39 -2.08
C ASP A 62 4.09 3.40 -1.16
N VAL A 63 4.62 3.87 -0.03
CA VAL A 63 5.24 3.02 1.00
C VAL A 63 4.24 2.03 1.61
N MET A 64 3.00 2.48 1.89
CA MET A 64 1.93 1.59 2.38
C MET A 64 1.57 0.52 1.36
N VAL A 65 1.41 0.90 0.10
CA VAL A 65 0.92 -0.01 -0.94
C VAL A 65 2.01 -0.99 -1.36
N LEU A 66 3.22 -0.51 -1.63
CA LEU A 66 4.32 -1.32 -2.15
C LEU A 66 5.03 -2.13 -1.07
N LEU A 67 5.28 -1.52 0.11
CA LEU A 67 6.04 -2.16 1.18
C LEU A 67 5.15 -2.75 2.28
N ARG A 68 3.84 -2.47 2.25
CA ARG A 68 2.87 -2.91 3.27
C ARG A 68 3.22 -2.47 4.69
N PHE A 69 4.02 -1.41 4.82
CA PHE A 69 4.38 -0.83 6.10
C PHE A 69 3.32 0.16 6.60
N SER A 70 3.19 0.26 7.92
CA SER A 70 2.38 1.29 8.56
C SER A 70 3.06 2.66 8.43
N VAL A 71 2.31 3.69 8.00
CA VAL A 71 2.78 5.09 7.92
C VAL A 71 3.14 5.65 9.28
N LEU A 72 2.41 5.23 10.31
CA LEU A 72 2.65 5.67 11.68
C LEU A 72 3.94 5.06 12.25
N GLY A 73 4.51 4.06 11.56
CA GLY A 73 5.63 3.29 12.02
C GLY A 73 5.33 2.52 13.31
N PHE A 74 6.31 1.76 13.75
CA PHE A 74 6.38 1.28 15.13
C PHE A 74 7.82 1.45 15.58
N PRO A 75 8.09 1.96 16.80
CA PRO A 75 9.46 2.12 17.26
C PRO A 75 10.18 0.77 17.24
N VAL A 76 11.41 0.75 16.71
CA VAL A 76 12.25 -0.48 16.72
C VAL A 76 12.50 -0.98 18.15
N PHE A 77 12.45 -0.07 19.12
CA PHE A 77 12.58 -0.34 20.56
C PHE A 77 11.23 -0.52 21.28
N ALA A 78 10.11 -0.61 20.56
CA ALA A 78 8.82 -0.81 21.18
C ALA A 78 8.80 -2.13 21.95
N SER A 79 8.14 -2.11 23.10
CA SER A 79 7.96 -3.31 23.92
C SER A 79 7.24 -4.40 23.13
N LEU A 80 7.64 -5.65 23.32
CA LEU A 80 6.95 -6.81 22.75
C LEU A 80 5.66 -7.09 23.56
N GLU A 81 4.64 -6.26 23.36
CA GLU A 81 3.43 -6.25 24.18
C GLU A 81 2.59 -7.53 23.99
N SER A 82 2.42 -8.00 22.75
CA SER A 82 1.59 -9.17 22.47
C SER A 82 2.31 -10.51 22.69
N SER A 83 1.53 -11.52 23.09
CA SER A 83 1.99 -12.91 23.19
C SER A 83 2.43 -13.45 21.82
N GLU A 84 1.74 -13.09 20.74
CA GLU A 84 2.12 -13.46 19.37
C GLU A 84 3.47 -12.85 18.98
N MET A 85 3.70 -11.57 19.23
CA MET A 85 4.94 -10.89 18.83
C MET A 85 6.16 -11.49 19.55
N ARG A 86 6.02 -11.84 20.83
CA ARG A 86 7.06 -12.60 21.57
C ARG A 86 7.29 -13.99 21.01
N ARG A 87 6.23 -14.71 20.61
CA ARG A 87 6.35 -16.03 19.96
C ARG A 87 7.07 -15.92 18.61
N ALA A 88 6.70 -14.94 17.79
CA ALA A 88 7.33 -14.67 16.50
C ALA A 88 8.83 -14.37 16.66
N VAL A 89 9.21 -13.46 17.56
CA VAL A 89 10.63 -13.13 17.85
C VAL A 89 11.41 -14.38 18.29
N LYS A 90 10.86 -15.20 19.20
CA LYS A 90 11.50 -16.47 19.62
C LYS A 90 11.73 -17.42 18.45
N ARG A 91 10.79 -17.50 17.51
CA ARG A 91 10.92 -18.35 16.32
C ARG A 91 11.98 -17.82 15.35
N LEU A 92 12.03 -16.50 15.13
CA LEU A 92 13.05 -15.85 14.30
C LEU A 92 14.45 -16.04 14.89
N GLU A 93 14.62 -15.91 16.21
CA GLU A 93 15.90 -16.19 16.88
C GLU A 93 16.29 -17.67 16.80
N LYS A 94 15.33 -18.60 16.92
CA LYS A 94 15.58 -20.03 16.69
C LYS A 94 16.00 -20.31 15.25
N ALA A 95 15.40 -19.65 14.26
CA ALA A 95 15.79 -19.80 12.86
C ALA A 95 17.21 -19.23 12.62
N ARG A 96 17.51 -18.06 13.18
CA ARG A 96 18.82 -17.41 13.12
C ARG A 96 19.91 -18.29 13.72
N THR A 97 19.70 -18.82 14.92
CA THR A 97 20.66 -19.73 15.58
C THR A 97 20.87 -21.02 14.79
N LYS A 98 19.82 -21.60 14.20
CA LYS A 98 19.97 -22.77 13.31
C LYS A 98 20.80 -22.48 12.05
N ILE A 99 20.69 -21.29 11.46
CA ILE A 99 21.52 -20.90 10.30
C ILE A 99 22.97 -20.68 10.72
N LEU A 100 23.19 -20.08 11.89
CA LEU A 100 24.51 -19.85 12.45
C LEU A 100 25.21 -21.15 12.88
N GLY A 101 24.43 -22.15 13.31
CA GLY A 101 24.95 -23.42 13.81
C GLY A 101 25.86 -23.19 15.02
N ASN A 102 27.00 -23.88 15.07
CA ASN A 102 27.99 -23.78 16.15
C ASN A 102 29.12 -22.76 15.85
N ARG A 103 28.90 -21.81 14.93
CA ARG A 103 29.92 -20.84 14.53
C ARG A 103 30.00 -19.69 15.54
N ASN A 104 31.22 -19.23 15.83
CA ASN A 104 31.49 -18.15 16.78
C ASN A 104 30.63 -16.89 16.53
N ASN A 105 30.38 -16.16 17.62
CA ASN A 105 29.48 -15.01 17.80
C ASN A 105 29.71 -13.78 16.88
N GLY A 106 30.56 -13.90 15.85
CA GLY A 106 30.87 -12.84 14.86
C GLY A 106 30.33 -13.11 13.45
N TYR A 107 29.84 -14.32 13.16
CA TYR A 107 29.25 -14.62 11.84
C TYR A 107 27.85 -13.99 11.73
N ARG A 108 27.58 -13.28 10.63
CA ARG A 108 26.26 -12.73 10.32
C ARG A 108 25.53 -13.65 9.37
N VAL A 109 24.22 -13.81 9.59
CA VAL A 109 23.38 -14.51 8.61
C VAL A 109 23.28 -13.65 7.36
N SER A 110 23.71 -14.18 6.21
CA SER A 110 23.54 -13.48 4.94
C SER A 110 22.07 -13.45 4.51
N GLN A 111 21.68 -12.43 3.74
CA GLN A 111 20.33 -12.30 3.20
C GLN A 111 19.92 -13.54 2.38
N LEU A 112 20.86 -14.14 1.64
CA LEU A 112 20.60 -15.37 0.87
C LEU A 112 20.26 -16.55 1.78
N GLN A 113 21.05 -16.77 2.85
CA GLN A 113 20.80 -17.85 3.81
C GLN A 113 19.48 -17.65 4.56
N TRP A 114 19.17 -16.39 4.92
CA TRP A 114 17.90 -16.03 5.55
C TRP A 114 16.73 -16.33 4.61
N THR A 115 16.79 -15.84 3.37
CA THR A 115 15.71 -16.02 2.39
C THR A 115 15.47 -17.48 2.06
N LEU A 116 16.53 -18.28 1.87
CA LEU A 116 16.40 -19.72 1.62
C LEU A 116 15.73 -20.44 2.79
N ARG A 117 16.01 -20.03 4.02
CA ARG A 117 15.39 -20.63 5.21
C ARG A 117 13.87 -20.44 5.23
N PHE A 118 13.35 -19.32 4.75
CA PHE A 118 11.92 -19.02 4.78
C PHE A 118 11.19 -19.27 3.46
N LYS A 119 11.87 -19.89 2.48
CA LYS A 119 11.32 -20.09 1.12
C LYS A 119 10.96 -21.55 0.80
N ASP A 120 11.55 -22.50 1.52
CA ASP A 120 11.49 -23.94 1.20
C ASP A 120 10.96 -24.80 2.38
N ILE A 121 10.20 -24.23 3.32
CA ILE A 121 9.73 -24.99 4.50
C ILE A 121 8.34 -25.59 4.22
N ASP A 122 8.31 -26.92 4.06
CA ASP A 122 7.14 -27.81 4.13
C ASP A 122 6.82 -28.23 5.60
N ASP A 123 7.47 -27.66 6.63
CA ASP A 123 7.05 -27.87 8.03
C ASP A 123 5.75 -27.10 8.29
N ASP A 124 4.81 -27.77 8.97
CA ASP A 124 3.54 -27.32 9.57
C ASP A 124 3.65 -26.11 10.53
N ASP A 125 4.81 -25.44 10.55
CA ASP A 125 5.08 -24.21 11.26
C ASP A 125 4.97 -23.05 10.25
N SER A 126 3.73 -22.65 9.94
CA SER A 126 3.33 -21.54 9.03
C SER A 126 4.01 -20.20 9.40
N LEU A 127 5.30 -20.07 9.09
CA LEU A 127 6.14 -18.90 9.37
C LEU A 127 6.11 -17.86 8.26
N GLU A 128 5.62 -18.22 7.06
CA GLU A 128 5.59 -17.29 5.92
C GLU A 128 4.63 -16.11 6.15
N HIS A 129 3.78 -16.14 7.18
CA HIS A 129 2.70 -15.16 7.38
C HIS A 129 2.60 -14.52 8.77
N GLU A 130 3.33 -14.97 9.78
CA GLU A 130 3.08 -14.54 11.17
C GLU A 130 3.47 -13.10 11.50
N ALA A 131 4.50 -12.53 10.87
CA ALA A 131 4.87 -11.14 11.11
C ALA A 131 3.88 -10.12 10.50
N LEU A 132 2.94 -10.57 9.67
CA LEU A 132 2.05 -9.70 8.90
C LEU A 132 0.57 -9.98 9.16
N GLU A 133 0.17 -10.98 9.96
CA GLU A 133 -1.25 -11.29 10.21
C GLU A 133 -1.97 -10.20 11.01
N GLU A 134 -1.38 -9.68 12.10
CA GLU A 134 -1.94 -8.55 12.84
C GLU A 134 -2.07 -7.30 11.94
N GLN A 135 -1.01 -7.03 11.16
CA GLN A 135 -0.98 -5.90 10.22
C GLN A 135 -1.98 -6.08 9.08
N LYS A 136 -2.19 -7.31 8.58
CA LYS A 136 -3.22 -7.64 7.59
C LYS A 136 -4.60 -7.36 8.14
N LYS A 137 -4.89 -7.73 9.39
CA LYS A 137 -6.22 -7.51 9.99
C LYS A 137 -6.54 -6.02 10.11
N VAL A 138 -5.59 -5.22 10.61
CA VAL A 138 -5.72 -3.76 10.67
C VAL A 138 -5.84 -3.17 9.26
N ASN A 139 -5.04 -3.64 8.29
CA ASN A 139 -5.09 -3.14 6.91
C ASN A 139 -6.37 -3.54 6.17
N VAL A 140 -6.95 -4.71 6.44
CA VAL A 140 -8.25 -5.13 5.89
C VAL A 140 -9.36 -4.26 6.43
N GLU A 141 -9.34 -3.94 7.73
CA GLU A 141 -10.30 -3.05 8.38
C GLU A 141 -10.18 -1.61 7.84
N VAL A 142 -8.97 -1.06 7.80
CA VAL A 142 -8.71 0.29 7.24
C VAL A 142 -9.12 0.33 5.76
N SER A 143 -8.79 -0.70 4.97
CA SER A 143 -9.20 -0.79 3.56
C SER A 143 -10.73 -0.88 3.41
N TYR A 144 -11.42 -1.58 4.31
CA TYR A 144 -12.88 -1.62 4.34
C TYR A 144 -13.46 -0.24 4.67
N GLN A 145 -12.95 0.45 5.69
CA GLN A 145 -13.40 1.77 6.08
C GLN A 145 -13.16 2.83 4.99
N VAL A 146 -12.00 2.80 4.32
CA VAL A 146 -11.71 3.68 3.18
C VAL A 146 -12.71 3.45 2.05
N ARG A 147 -13.03 2.20 1.72
CA ARG A 147 -14.06 1.89 0.71
C ARG A 147 -15.45 2.39 1.09
N GLN A 148 -15.83 2.29 2.36
CA GLN A 148 -17.12 2.82 2.84
C GLN A 148 -17.15 4.35 2.80
N CYS A 149 -16.08 5.00 3.25
CA CYS A 149 -15.95 6.46 3.19
C CYS A 149 -16.03 6.99 1.75
N MET A 150 -15.38 6.32 0.80
CA MET A 150 -15.45 6.68 -0.62
C MET A 150 -16.86 6.52 -1.21
N LYS A 151 -17.62 5.49 -0.78
CA LYS A 151 -19.04 5.37 -1.17
C LYS A 151 -19.87 6.52 -0.60
N GLN A 152 -19.69 6.85 0.67
CA GLN A 152 -20.42 7.97 1.30
C GLN A 152 -20.12 9.29 0.62
N LEU A 153 -18.86 9.55 0.28
CA LEU A 153 -18.46 10.75 -0.45
C LEU A 153 -19.11 10.82 -1.84
N ALA A 154 -19.25 9.70 -2.53
CA ALA A 154 -19.94 9.65 -3.82
C ALA A 154 -21.44 9.99 -3.67
N GLU A 155 -22.11 9.42 -2.67
CA GLU A 155 -23.51 9.74 -2.37
C GLU A 155 -23.69 11.22 -1.98
N ASP A 156 -22.80 11.76 -1.16
CA ASP A 156 -22.87 13.14 -0.70
C ASP A 156 -22.62 14.13 -1.85
N LYS A 157 -21.74 13.78 -2.80
CA LYS A 157 -21.58 14.54 -4.04
C LYS A 157 -22.88 14.57 -4.84
N VAL A 158 -23.57 13.44 -4.99
CA VAL A 158 -24.86 13.38 -5.70
C VAL A 158 -25.92 14.22 -4.99
N LYS A 159 -26.09 14.06 -3.68
CA LYS A 159 -27.05 14.87 -2.89
C LYS A 159 -26.75 16.36 -2.99
N ARG A 160 -25.47 16.74 -2.96
CA ARG A 160 -25.05 18.14 -3.11
C ARG A 160 -25.37 18.69 -4.50
N TRP A 161 -25.19 17.89 -5.55
CA TRP A 161 -25.58 18.25 -6.91
C TRP A 161 -27.09 18.47 -7.03
N GLU A 162 -27.90 17.57 -6.46
CA GLU A 162 -29.37 17.70 -6.45
C GLU A 162 -29.81 18.96 -5.71
N ALA A 163 -29.25 19.23 -4.53
CA ALA A 163 -29.53 20.44 -3.76
C ALA A 163 -29.18 21.73 -4.51
N LEU A 164 -28.05 21.74 -5.25
CA LEU A 164 -27.67 22.88 -6.10
C LEU A 164 -28.65 23.09 -7.25
N GLN A 165 -29.15 22.01 -7.84
CA GLN A 165 -30.15 22.06 -8.91
C GLN A 165 -31.49 22.61 -8.39
N GLU A 166 -31.91 22.20 -7.20
CA GLU A 166 -33.11 22.73 -6.55
C GLU A 166 -32.97 24.23 -6.21
N ILE A 167 -31.84 24.65 -5.63
CA ILE A 167 -31.55 26.06 -5.34
C ILE A 167 -31.58 26.91 -6.63
N SER A 168 -30.97 26.41 -7.72
CA SER A 168 -30.98 27.08 -9.02
C SER A 168 -32.40 27.25 -9.56
N THR A 169 -33.22 26.19 -9.46
CA THR A 169 -34.61 26.19 -9.92
C THR A 169 -35.45 27.17 -9.10
N ASN A 170 -35.35 27.13 -7.77
CA ASN A 170 -36.05 28.05 -6.86
C ASN A 170 -35.65 29.51 -7.10
N LYS A 171 -34.36 29.79 -7.33
CA LYS A 171 -33.87 31.12 -7.70
C LYS A 171 -34.49 31.59 -9.01
N HIS A 172 -34.58 30.72 -10.02
CA HIS A 172 -35.20 31.06 -11.30
C HIS A 172 -36.71 31.34 -11.17
N LEU A 173 -37.44 30.52 -10.41
CA LEU A 173 -38.86 30.73 -10.11
C LEU A 173 -39.09 32.05 -9.37
N LEU A 174 -38.25 32.39 -8.38
CA LEU A 174 -38.30 33.66 -7.66
C LEU A 174 -38.08 34.88 -8.57
N ILE A 175 -37.12 34.81 -9.50
CA ILE A 175 -36.87 35.88 -10.49
C ILE A 175 -38.10 36.07 -11.39
N LYS A 176 -38.72 34.97 -11.83
CA LYS A 176 -39.92 34.98 -12.67
C LYS A 176 -41.14 35.57 -11.94
N ILE A 177 -41.36 35.19 -10.67
CA ILE A 177 -42.43 35.74 -9.82
C ILE A 177 -42.22 37.24 -9.57
N ARG A 178 -40.97 37.67 -9.34
CA ARG A 178 -40.65 39.07 -9.06
C ARG A 178 -40.59 39.97 -10.31
N GLY A 179 -40.80 39.43 -11.51
CA GLY A 179 -40.81 40.20 -12.77
C GLY A 179 -39.49 40.89 -13.11
N ILE A 180 -38.38 40.45 -12.51
CA ILE A 180 -37.06 41.07 -12.70
C ILE A 180 -36.49 40.57 -14.03
N LYS A 181 -36.33 41.46 -15.03
CA LYS A 181 -35.63 41.15 -16.28
C LYS A 181 -34.13 40.98 -16.00
N THR A 182 -33.66 39.76 -15.78
CA THR A 182 -32.23 39.46 -15.72
C THR A 182 -31.76 38.81 -17.01
N ASN A 183 -30.71 39.38 -17.63
CA ASN A 183 -30.01 38.78 -18.76
C ASN A 183 -29.12 37.65 -18.23
N THR A 184 -29.69 36.47 -18.04
CA THR A 184 -28.96 35.32 -17.47
C THR A 184 -28.94 34.20 -18.51
N GLN A 185 -27.78 34.02 -19.15
CA GLN A 185 -27.51 32.81 -19.92
C GLN A 185 -27.63 31.61 -18.98
N GLN A 186 -28.37 30.58 -19.39
CA GLN A 186 -28.49 29.33 -18.65
C GLN A 186 -27.09 28.70 -18.49
N VAL A 187 -26.54 28.74 -17.28
CA VAL A 187 -25.34 27.96 -16.95
C VAL A 187 -25.81 26.54 -16.66
N VAL A 188 -25.70 25.68 -17.68
CA VAL A 188 -25.91 24.23 -17.53
C VAL A 188 -24.70 23.69 -16.78
N LEU A 189 -24.89 23.32 -15.52
CA LEU A 189 -23.85 22.64 -14.75
C LEU A 189 -23.83 21.17 -15.16
N GLN A 190 -22.73 20.73 -15.77
CA GLN A 190 -22.51 19.33 -16.11
C GLN A 190 -21.76 18.62 -14.97
N PRO A 191 -22.06 17.35 -14.70
CA PRO A 191 -21.30 16.56 -13.74
C PRO A 191 -19.88 16.29 -14.27
N VAL A 192 -18.88 16.41 -13.39
CA VAL A 192 -17.47 16.01 -13.61
C VAL A 192 -17.25 14.62 -13.04
#